data_AF-A0A921HRV5-F1
#
_entry.id   AF-A0A921HRV5-F1
#
_cell.length_a   1.000
_cell.length_b   1.000
_cell.length_c   1.000
_cell.angle_alpha   90.00
_cell.angle_beta   90.00
_cell.angle_gamma   90.00
#
_symmetry.space_group_name_H-M   'P 1'
#
loop_
_entity.id
_entity.type
_entity.pdbx_description
1 polymer ?
#
loop_
_entity_poly.entity_id
_entity_poly.type
_entity_poly.pdbx_seq_one_letter_code
_entity_poly.pdbx_strand_id
1 'polypeptide(L)'
;MNNEIKFIISELEVIYGFYQDNFSLKRIKSYILSMPEGARIVKVEAGNVPMYDHNVTLPIAKFNDDSDSIGLLQVTHTMINNRGVDVIANDANRVTQLVNRLIDLIAPTK
;
A
#
# COMPACT_ATOMS: atom_id res chain seq x y z
N MET A 1 -3.99 5.08 -20.98
CA MET A 1 -3.53 4.66 -19.64
C MET A 1 -2.06 4.29 -19.77
N ASN A 2 -1.17 4.99 -19.07
CA ASN A 2 0.29 4.81 -19.14
C ASN A 2 0.66 3.33 -18.88
N ASN A 3 1.55 2.74 -19.68
CA ASN A 3 1.97 1.32 -19.54
C ASN A 3 2.53 1.04 -18.14
N GLU A 4 3.16 2.04 -17.55
CA GLU A 4 3.68 2.00 -16.18
C GLU A 4 2.57 1.88 -15.12
N ILE A 5 1.46 2.62 -15.28
CA ILE A 5 0.31 2.52 -14.37
C ILE A 5 -0.30 1.11 -14.43
N LYS A 6 -0.44 0.54 -15.64
CA LYS A 6 -0.93 -0.84 -15.82
C LYS A 6 -0.02 -1.86 -15.12
N PHE A 7 1.29 -1.72 -15.31
CA PHE A 7 2.29 -2.58 -14.66
C PHE A 7 2.16 -2.50 -13.14
N ILE A 8 2.14 -1.29 -12.58
CA ILE A 8 2.02 -1.08 -11.13
C ILE A 8 0.75 -1.72 -10.57
N ILE A 9 -0.40 -1.53 -11.22
CA ILE A 9 -1.67 -2.13 -10.76
C ILE A 9 -1.64 -3.65 -10.83
N SER A 10 -1.06 -4.23 -11.89
CA SER A 10 -0.91 -5.69 -12.01
C SER A 10 -0.03 -6.26 -10.90
N GLU A 11 1.09 -5.61 -10.58
CA GLU A 11 1.98 -6.04 -9.49
C GLU A 11 1.29 -5.95 -8.13
N LEU A 12 0.55 -4.87 -7.88
CA LEU A 12 -0.24 -4.73 -6.66
C LEU A 12 -1.33 -5.81 -6.57
N GLU A 13 -2.01 -6.13 -7.67
CA GLU A 13 -3.02 -7.19 -7.73
C GLU A 13 -2.45 -8.57 -7.38
N VAL A 14 -1.22 -8.88 -7.83
CA VAL A 14 -0.52 -10.11 -7.45
C VAL A 14 -0.26 -10.15 -5.94
N ILE A 15 0.34 -9.09 -5.38
CA ILE A 15 0.65 -9.03 -3.95
C ILE A 15 -0.63 -9.13 -3.13
N TYR A 16 -1.62 -8.26 -3.37
CA TYR A 16 -2.87 -8.26 -2.61
C TYR A 16 -3.68 -9.55 -2.77
N GLY A 17 -3.62 -10.19 -3.94
CA GLY A 17 -4.21 -11.51 -4.17
C GLY A 17 -3.66 -12.57 -3.22
N PHE A 18 -2.35 -12.57 -2.95
CA PHE A 18 -1.73 -13.48 -1.99
C PHE A 18 -2.19 -13.24 -0.55
N TYR A 19 -2.35 -11.98 -0.16
CA TYR A 19 -2.85 -11.60 1.17
C TYR A 19 -4.39 -11.67 1.27
N GLN A 20 -5.09 -11.98 0.18
CA GLN A 20 -6.54 -11.89 0.06
C GLN A 20 -7.09 -10.49 0.46
N ASP A 21 -6.26 -9.45 0.34
CA ASP A 21 -6.55 -8.10 0.78
C ASP A 21 -7.12 -7.26 -0.37
N ASN A 22 -8.38 -7.55 -0.69
CA ASN A 22 -9.13 -6.80 -1.69
C ASN A 22 -9.45 -5.37 -1.24
N PHE A 23 -9.36 -5.08 0.06
CA PHE A 23 -9.76 -3.80 0.63
C PHE A 23 -8.69 -2.74 0.43
N SER A 24 -7.42 -3.06 0.70
CA SER A 24 -6.30 -2.13 0.47
C SER A 24 -6.10 -1.84 -1.02
N LEU A 25 -6.28 -2.83 -1.89
CA LEU A 25 -6.26 -2.61 -3.34
C LEU A 25 -7.36 -1.63 -3.78
N LYS A 26 -8.60 -1.81 -3.28
CA LYS A 26 -9.70 -0.87 -3.55
C LYS A 26 -9.39 0.53 -3.04
N ARG A 27 -8.79 0.65 -1.85
CA ARG A 27 -8.37 1.95 -1.29
C ARG A 27 -7.35 2.66 -2.17
N ILE A 28 -6.33 1.97 -2.65
CA ILE A 28 -5.35 2.55 -3.59
C ILE A 28 -6.05 3.05 -4.85
N LYS A 29 -6.92 2.23 -5.45
CA LYS A 29 -7.67 2.65 -6.64
C LYS A 29 -8.54 3.88 -6.34
N SER A 30 -9.20 3.94 -5.18
CA SER A 30 -10.07 5.05 -4.80
C SER A 30 -9.32 6.34 -4.47
N TYR A 31 -8.34 6.30 -3.57
CA TYR A 31 -7.68 7.51 -3.03
C TYR A 31 -6.58 8.06 -3.94
N ILE A 32 -6.10 7.26 -4.89
CA ILE A 32 -5.02 7.65 -5.81
C ILE A 32 -5.60 7.84 -7.21
N LEU A 33 -6.26 6.83 -7.80
CA LEU A 33 -6.70 6.93 -9.19
C LEU A 33 -7.97 7.74 -9.41
N SER A 34 -8.91 7.73 -8.45
CA SER A 34 -10.22 8.37 -8.65
C SER A 34 -10.28 9.85 -8.26
N MET A 35 -9.14 10.49 -7.94
CA MET A 35 -9.03 11.90 -7.52
C MET A 35 -10.22 12.38 -6.65
N PRO A 36 -10.34 11.88 -5.40
CA PRO A 36 -11.40 12.35 -4.52
C PRO A 36 -11.26 13.86 -4.26
N GLU A 37 -12.37 14.61 -4.33
CA GLU A 37 -12.44 15.97 -3.77
C GLU A 37 -12.24 15.86 -2.25
N GLY A 38 -11.00 16.07 -1.77
CA GLY A 38 -10.66 15.98 -0.35
C GLY A 38 -9.35 15.24 -0.07
N ALA A 39 -9.40 14.29 0.87
CA ALA A 39 -8.25 13.53 1.35
C ALA A 39 -7.69 12.61 0.25
N ARG A 40 -6.43 12.81 -0.11
CA ARG A 40 -5.68 11.97 -1.06
C ARG A 40 -4.41 11.45 -0.41
N ILE A 41 -4.03 10.24 -0.78
CA ILE A 41 -2.73 9.68 -0.36
C ILE A 41 -1.64 10.42 -1.12
N VAL A 42 -0.72 11.05 -0.40
CA VAL A 42 0.41 11.82 -0.98
C VAL A 42 1.75 11.15 -0.79
N LYS A 43 1.84 10.20 0.14
CA LYS A 43 3.07 9.46 0.43
C LYS A 43 2.74 8.14 1.09
N VAL A 44 3.56 7.13 0.82
CA VAL A 44 3.58 5.87 1.56
C VAL A 44 4.97 5.64 2.15
N GLU A 45 5.04 5.20 3.40
CA GLU A 45 6.29 4.87 4.09
C GLU A 45 6.15 3.49 4.73
N ALA A 46 7.25 2.74 4.79
CA ALA A 46 7.28 1.50 5.55
C ALA A 46 7.35 1.84 7.06
N GLY A 47 6.45 1.27 7.85
CA GLY A 47 6.38 1.48 9.29
C GLY A 47 6.28 0.16 10.05
N ASN A 48 6.94 0.08 11.20
CA ASN A 48 6.84 -1.08 12.09
C ASN A 48 5.58 -0.96 12.95
N VAL A 49 4.71 -1.96 12.83
CA VAL A 49 3.46 -2.05 13.59
C VAL A 49 3.56 -3.26 14.51
N PRO A 50 3.42 -3.08 15.84
CA PRO A 50 3.32 -4.21 16.75
C PRO A 50 1.99 -4.93 16.47
N MET A 51 2.08 -6.19 16.04
CA MET A 51 0.94 -7.03 15.74
C MET A 51 1.15 -8.40 16.37
N TYR A 52 0.30 -8.74 17.33
CA TYR A 52 0.46 -9.96 18.12
C TYR A 52 1.82 -9.95 18.83
N ASP A 53 2.58 -11.04 18.75
CA ASP A 53 3.92 -11.16 19.33
C ASP A 53 5.05 -10.75 18.36
N HIS A 54 4.70 -10.03 17.28
CA HIS A 54 5.63 -9.66 16.20
C HIS A 54 5.65 -8.15 15.95
N ASN A 55 6.80 -7.62 15.57
CA ASN A 55 6.89 -6.31 14.93
C ASN A 55 6.90 -6.50 13.42
N VAL A 56 5.83 -6.07 12.76
CA VAL A 56 5.62 -6.29 11.33
C VAL A 56 5.80 -4.98 10.58
N THR A 57 6.65 -4.98 9.56
CA THR A 57 6.78 -3.83 8.65
C THR A 57 5.61 -3.81 7.68
N LEU A 58 4.86 -2.71 7.66
CA LEU A 58 3.69 -2.52 6.79
C LEU A 58 3.81 -1.20 6.00
N PRO A 59 3.18 -1.11 4.81
CA PRO A 59 3.09 0.14 4.06
C PRO A 59 2.05 1.05 4.72
N ILE A 60 2.45 2.26 5.12
CA ILE A 60 1.62 3.25 5.81
C ILE A 60 1.42 4.47 4.92
N ALA A 61 0.18 4.76 4.56
CA ALA A 61 -0.19 5.91 3.76
C ALA A 61 -0.40 7.16 4.61
N LYS A 62 0.11 8.29 4.11
CA LYS A 62 -0.12 9.63 4.62
C LYS A 62 -1.00 10.42 3.66
N PHE A 63 -1.95 11.17 4.23
CA PHE A 63 -2.87 12.01 3.48
C PHE A 63 -2.39 13.46 3.40
N ASN A 64 -2.89 14.21 2.42
CA ASN A 64 -2.59 15.64 2.24
C ASN A 64 -3.22 16.55 3.30
N ASP A 65 -4.22 16.08 4.01
CA ASP A 65 -4.99 16.83 5.00
C ASP A 65 -4.56 16.55 6.44
N ASP A 66 -3.40 15.90 6.60
CA ASP A 66 -2.84 15.46 7.89
C ASP A 66 -3.78 14.56 8.70
N SER A 67 -4.75 13.92 8.05
CA SER A 67 -5.60 12.89 8.67
C SER A 67 -4.79 11.64 9.06
N ASP A 68 -5.39 10.81 9.92
CA ASP A 68 -4.75 9.61 10.45
C ASP A 68 -4.18 8.72 9.35
N SER A 69 -2.94 8.27 9.56
CA SER A 69 -2.26 7.39 8.63
C SER A 69 -2.91 6.00 8.60
N ILE A 70 -2.98 5.38 7.43
CA ILE A 70 -3.60 4.05 7.26
C ILE A 70 -2.61 3.01 6.76
N GLY A 71 -2.75 1.79 7.24
CA GLY A 71 -2.08 0.63 6.64
C GLY A 71 -2.66 0.31 5.26
N LEU A 72 -1.79 0.02 4.31
CA LEU A 72 -2.12 -0.41 2.94
C LEU A 72 -1.84 -1.90 2.72
N LEU A 73 -1.64 -2.69 3.77
CA LEU A 73 -1.55 -4.15 3.67
C LEU A 73 -2.14 -4.76 4.94
N GLN A 74 -3.14 -5.62 4.77
CA GLN A 74 -3.73 -6.39 5.86
C GLN A 74 -3.04 -7.74 5.99
N VAL A 75 -2.55 -8.02 7.19
CA VAL A 75 -1.91 -9.29 7.53
C VAL A 75 -2.63 -9.89 8.74
N THR A 76 -2.76 -11.22 8.73
CA THR A 76 -3.36 -11.97 9.85
C THR A 76 -2.27 -12.68 10.66
N HIS A 77 -2.58 -13.06 11.90
CA HIS A 77 -1.67 -13.84 12.73
C HIS A 77 -1.16 -15.11 12.01
N THR A 78 -2.06 -15.84 11.34
CA THR A 78 -1.72 -17.04 10.57
C THR A 78 -0.75 -16.75 9.43
N MET A 79 -0.91 -15.63 8.72
CA MET A 79 0.01 -15.23 7.65
C MET A 79 1.40 -14.91 8.18
N ILE A 80 1.47 -14.17 9.30
CA ILE A 80 2.74 -13.82 9.95
C ILE A 80 3.50 -15.09 10.34
N ASN A 81 2.83 -16.05 10.99
CA ASN A 81 3.47 -17.29 11.43
C ASN A 81 3.88 -18.21 10.27
N ASN A 82 3.10 -18.26 9.19
CA ASN A 82 3.37 -19.18 8.07
C ASN A 82 4.43 -18.63 7.10
N ARG A 83 4.51 -17.30 6.91
CA ARG A 83 5.40 -16.68 5.93
C ARG A 83 6.65 -16.05 6.54
N GLY A 84 6.59 -15.68 7.80
CA GLY A 84 7.64 -14.94 8.47
C GLY A 84 7.56 -13.44 8.19
N VAL A 85 8.00 -12.67 9.18
CA VAL A 85 7.99 -11.20 9.16
C VAL A 85 8.86 -10.61 8.04
N ASP A 86 9.94 -11.28 7.67
CA ASP A 86 10.87 -10.80 6.62
C ASP A 86 10.24 -10.82 5.23
N VAL A 87 9.44 -11.85 4.92
CA VAL A 87 8.71 -11.95 3.64
C VAL A 87 7.66 -10.85 3.56
N ILE A 88 6.91 -10.64 4.65
CA ILE A 88 5.92 -9.57 4.74
C ILE A 88 6.58 -8.20 4.60
N ALA A 89 7.73 -7.99 5.23
CA ALA A 89 8.48 -6.75 5.13
C ALA A 89 8.93 -6.47 3.68
N ASN A 90 9.38 -7.49 2.95
CA ASN A 90 9.74 -7.35 1.54
C ASN A 90 8.53 -6.97 0.67
N ASP A 91 7.38 -7.60 0.88
CA ASP A 91 6.15 -7.26 0.16
C ASP A 91 5.66 -5.86 0.53
N ALA A 92 5.71 -5.47 1.81
CA ALA A 92 5.37 -4.13 2.28
C ALA A 92 6.26 -3.04 1.65
N ASN A 93 7.56 -3.30 1.54
CA ASN A 93 8.49 -2.40 0.86
C ASN A 93 8.17 -2.31 -0.64
N ARG A 94 7.83 -3.44 -1.27
CA ARG A 94 7.42 -3.46 -2.68
C ARG A 94 6.14 -2.65 -2.91
N VAL A 95 5.12 -2.84 -2.07
CA VAL A 95 3.89 -2.03 -2.11
C VAL A 95 4.21 -0.54 -1.93
N THR A 96 5.05 -0.19 -0.96
CA THR A 96 5.47 1.20 -0.72
C THR A 96 6.07 1.83 -1.97
N GLN A 97 6.99 1.14 -2.64
CA GLN A 97 7.62 1.62 -3.88
C GLN A 97 6.62 1.78 -5.03
N LEU A 98 5.78 0.76 -5.23
CA LEU A 98 4.78 0.75 -6.30
C LEU A 98 3.76 1.87 -6.14
N VAL A 99 3.27 2.09 -4.91
CA VAL A 99 2.28 3.13 -4.63
C VAL A 99 2.89 4.53 -4.73
N ASN A 100 4.10 4.75 -4.25
CA ASN A 100 4.76 6.06 -4.43
C ASN A 100 5.01 6.37 -5.92
N ARG A 101 5.47 5.40 -6.71
CA ARG A 101 5.57 5.56 -8.18
C ARG A 101 4.22 5.91 -8.80
N LEU A 102 3.14 5.26 -8.32
CA LEU A 102 1.81 5.56 -8.81
C LEU A 102 1.42 7.01 -8.52
N ILE A 103 1.65 7.49 -7.29
CA ILE A 103 1.40 8.88 -6.87
C ILE A 103 2.15 9.86 -7.78
N ASP A 104 3.45 9.61 -8.02
CA ASP A 104 4.27 10.47 -8.86
C ASP A 104 3.76 10.55 -10.32
N LEU A 105 3.25 9.43 -10.86
CA LEU A 105 2.73 9.37 -12.23
C LEU A 105 1.40 10.09 -12.43
N ILE A 106 0.61 10.21 -11.36
CA ILE A 106 -0.71 10.87 -11.42
C ILE A 106 -0.68 12.29 -10.86
N ALA A 107 0.39 12.67 -10.17
CA ALA A 107 0.58 14.02 -9.69
C ALA A 107 0.60 14.97 -10.89
N PRO A 108 -0.14 16.10 -10.86
CA PRO A 108 -0.09 17.07 -11.94
C PRO A 108 1.36 17.54 -12.12
N THR A 109 1.90 17.35 -13.32
CA THR A 109 3.19 17.94 -13.71
C THR A 109 3.12 19.44 -13.48
N LYS A 110 4.01 19.95 -12.62
CA LYS A 110 4.19 21.39 -12.37
C LYS A 110 4.47 22.15 -13.66
#